data_AF-G9PP12-F1
#
_entry.id   AF-G9PP12-F1
#
_cell.length_a   1.000
_cell.length_b   1.000
_cell.length_c   1.000
_cell.angle_alpha   90.00
_cell.angle_beta   90.00
_cell.angle_gamma   90.00
#
_symmetry.space_group_name_H-M   'P 1'
#
loop_
_entity.id
_entity.type
_entity.pdbx_description
1 polymer ?
#
loop_
_entity_poly.entity_id
_entity_poly.type
_entity_poly.pdbx_seq_one_letter_code
_entity_poly.pdbx_strand_id
1 'polypeptide(L)'
;MHRRTFLVISTAVTLGGFICSCEKKSKPGPTPSIARMPTPGPIPRPLPPNDTAAPSSFSDIALWPNTGNARVTITALHKWHLCGGLEVSELVDTVADGWCPVVVDLNGPSTWALTPDSKGNWNISSVASSPAPSTTPKADSSSSTTAAATVPELSIIVGPAVLDESYAYLTAGVYHNRNSGEERRDSQDFSPNVCAIDVIKVSLSDHTIVASTRVNNDYLAGISFRVTLTFNADHSSLLIAGNKNSDFADARGFGFRLSAADLSIQFDASTALTGGYQTMTTIGEALTTEDADENRAIVYLATGTTESHNDQLAALVKDNWLYYHDKSYPHRNTQDSEQSVFHAKNIVTGEDVIISSGSQRTENYGMSDPIYVDQHDIILYGDYKEPVFSVHPPGSPVAFLSWSSDERSIPGASCTFGDIVYMATSLLQGGKGDKIPDTLQLSSLSSGQDIGSYSLATICRSIAVSSWGIALDHLFYPADAWIGYPSQSASPSDTPTATATGS
;
A
#
# COMPACT_ATOMS: atom_id res chain seq x y z
N MET A 1 22.01 -56.00 25.15
CA MET A 1 23.34 -56.42 24.60
C MET A 1 23.17 -56.79 23.13
N HIS A 2 24.21 -56.59 22.33
CA HIS A 2 24.53 -57.37 21.11
C HIS A 2 23.63 -57.29 19.84
N ARG A 3 24.32 -57.03 18.70
CA ARG A 3 23.96 -57.18 17.26
C ARG A 3 23.23 -55.97 16.61
N ARG A 4 23.32 -55.67 15.29
CA ARG A 4 24.25 -55.95 14.14
C ARG A 4 23.75 -55.12 12.91
N THR A 5 24.48 -54.79 11.82
CA THR A 5 25.92 -54.79 11.48
C THR A 5 26.18 -54.02 10.15
N PHE A 6 27.12 -53.06 10.14
CA PHE A 6 27.91 -52.60 8.96
C PHE A 6 27.12 -51.88 7.82
N LEU A 7 27.72 -51.29 6.76
CA LEU A 7 29.06 -51.48 6.17
C LEU A 7 29.62 -50.19 5.52
N VAL A 8 30.94 -49.99 5.61
CA VAL A 8 31.72 -48.99 4.85
C VAL A 8 32.78 -49.72 4.03
N ILE A 9 32.93 -49.37 2.76
CA ILE A 9 34.13 -49.69 1.96
C ILE A 9 34.54 -48.42 1.20
N SER A 10 35.78 -47.97 1.45
CA SER A 10 36.47 -46.98 0.64
C SER A 10 37.67 -47.67 -0.01
N THR A 11 37.79 -47.60 -1.34
CA THR A 11 38.92 -48.17 -2.08
C THR A 11 39.54 -47.15 -3.03
N ALA A 12 40.71 -46.64 -2.66
CA ALA A 12 41.61 -45.98 -3.59
C ALA A 12 42.58 -47.01 -4.18
N VAL A 13 43.00 -46.81 -5.44
CA VAL A 13 44.05 -47.58 -6.12
C VAL A 13 45.05 -46.59 -6.74
N THR A 14 46.30 -47.03 -6.94
CA THR A 14 47.49 -46.18 -6.82
C THR A 14 48.26 -45.92 -8.12
N LEU A 15 48.76 -44.67 -8.23
CA LEU A 15 50.09 -44.23 -8.71
C LEU A 15 50.68 -44.74 -10.05
N GLY A 16 51.24 -43.78 -10.81
CA GLY A 16 52.14 -43.99 -11.95
C GLY A 16 51.62 -43.36 -13.25
N GLY A 17 52.26 -42.38 -13.90
CA GLY A 17 53.47 -41.62 -13.54
C GLY A 17 54.56 -41.68 -14.62
N PHE A 18 54.66 -40.64 -15.47
CA PHE A 18 55.85 -40.21 -16.20
C PHE A 18 55.58 -38.84 -16.87
N ILE A 19 56.61 -38.04 -17.12
CA ILE A 19 56.51 -36.71 -17.78
C ILE A 19 57.26 -36.77 -19.10
N CYS A 20 56.65 -36.32 -20.20
CA CYS A 20 57.39 -36.01 -21.44
C CYS A 20 56.63 -34.99 -22.28
N SER A 21 57.31 -33.93 -22.74
CA SER A 21 56.74 -32.90 -23.60
C SER A 21 56.77 -33.32 -25.07
N CYS A 22 55.68 -33.06 -25.80
CA CYS A 22 55.74 -32.79 -27.24
C CYS A 22 54.42 -32.17 -27.73
N GLU A 23 54.49 -31.16 -28.59
CA GLU A 23 53.30 -30.59 -29.23
C GLU A 23 52.68 -31.57 -30.24
N LYS A 24 51.36 -31.66 -30.28
CA LYS A 24 50.60 -32.10 -31.46
C LYS A 24 49.16 -31.61 -31.40
N LYS A 25 48.75 -30.83 -32.41
CA LYS A 25 47.36 -30.39 -32.57
C LYS A 25 46.47 -31.61 -32.85
N SER A 26 45.36 -31.73 -32.15
CA SER A 26 44.25 -32.61 -32.54
C SER A 26 42.93 -31.81 -32.56
N LYS A 27 41.95 -32.30 -33.33
CA LYS A 27 40.66 -31.65 -33.58
C LYS A 27 39.67 -32.74 -34.05
N PRO A 28 38.39 -32.65 -33.69
CA PRO A 28 37.89 -32.67 -32.32
C PRO A 28 37.12 -33.99 -32.03
N GLY A 29 37.04 -34.39 -30.76
CA GLY A 29 36.09 -35.43 -30.34
C GLY A 29 34.66 -34.86 -30.22
N PRO A 30 33.61 -35.65 -30.43
CA PRO A 30 32.23 -35.19 -30.23
C PRO A 30 31.94 -34.99 -28.73
N THR A 31 31.63 -33.76 -28.34
CA THR A 31 31.16 -33.46 -26.97
C THR A 31 29.82 -34.17 -26.73
N PRO A 32 29.66 -34.95 -25.64
CA PRO A 32 28.35 -35.50 -25.30
C PRO A 32 27.42 -34.34 -24.92
N SER A 33 26.33 -34.19 -25.66
CA SER A 33 25.31 -33.18 -25.35
C SER A 33 24.53 -33.62 -24.11
N ILE A 34 24.90 -33.07 -22.95
CA ILE A 34 24.08 -33.15 -21.74
C ILE A 34 22.85 -32.31 -22.03
N ALA A 35 21.71 -32.97 -22.28
CA ALA A 35 20.44 -32.29 -22.39
C ALA A 35 20.20 -31.48 -21.10
N ARG A 36 19.88 -30.20 -21.26
CA ARG A 36 19.53 -29.32 -20.13
C ARG A 36 18.38 -29.99 -19.38
N MET A 37 18.56 -30.32 -18.10
CA MET A 37 17.45 -30.87 -17.32
C MET A 37 16.27 -29.88 -17.40
N PRO A 38 15.02 -30.36 -17.50
CA PRO A 38 13.87 -29.48 -17.40
C PRO A 38 13.99 -28.67 -16.11
N THR A 39 13.99 -27.35 -16.22
CA THR A 39 13.77 -26.49 -15.06
C THR A 39 12.45 -26.95 -14.44
N PRO A 40 12.39 -27.28 -13.13
CA PRO A 40 11.12 -27.54 -12.49
C PRO A 40 10.16 -26.39 -12.78
N GLY A 41 8.93 -26.71 -13.19
CA GLY A 41 7.90 -25.68 -13.30
C GLY A 41 7.71 -24.99 -11.94
N PRO A 42 7.26 -23.72 -11.91
CA PRO A 42 6.93 -23.08 -10.66
C PRO A 42 5.95 -23.97 -9.90
N ILE A 43 6.25 -24.23 -8.62
CA ILE A 43 5.35 -25.00 -7.75
C ILE A 43 4.01 -24.24 -7.71
N PRO A 44 2.87 -24.90 -7.99
CA PRO A 44 1.58 -24.24 -7.87
C PRO A 44 1.42 -23.68 -6.46
N ARG A 45 1.27 -22.35 -6.33
CA ARG A 45 0.96 -21.75 -5.03
C ARG A 45 -0.40 -22.26 -4.55
N PRO A 46 -0.59 -22.45 -3.24
CA PRO A 46 -1.91 -22.72 -2.71
C PRO A 46 -2.83 -21.52 -2.99
N LEU A 47 -4.09 -21.80 -3.29
CA LEU A 47 -5.13 -20.78 -3.43
C LEU A 47 -5.91 -20.67 -2.10
N PRO A 48 -6.39 -19.47 -1.74
CA PRO A 48 -7.18 -19.31 -0.52
C PRO A 48 -8.45 -20.17 -0.54
N PRO A 49 -8.84 -20.76 0.60
CA PRO A 49 -10.07 -21.57 0.71
C PRO A 49 -11.36 -20.81 0.36
N ASN A 50 -11.35 -19.48 0.53
CA ASN A 50 -12.39 -18.52 0.16
C ASN A 50 -11.87 -17.10 0.43
N ASP A 51 -12.60 -16.10 -0.07
CA ASP A 51 -12.18 -14.69 -0.02
C ASP A 51 -12.03 -14.12 1.41
N THR A 52 -12.64 -14.73 2.43
CA THR A 52 -12.56 -14.30 3.84
C THR A 52 -11.64 -15.15 4.72
N ALA A 53 -10.94 -16.14 4.14
CA ALA A 53 -10.00 -16.96 4.88
C ALA A 53 -8.77 -16.13 5.30
N ALA A 54 -8.56 -15.96 6.61
CA ALA A 54 -7.46 -15.16 7.15
C ALA A 54 -6.11 -15.90 7.06
N PRO A 55 -5.06 -15.35 6.43
CA PRO A 55 -3.75 -15.99 6.34
C PRO A 55 -3.08 -16.21 7.70
N SER A 56 -2.46 -17.37 7.89
CA SER A 56 -1.65 -17.71 9.08
C SER A 56 -0.13 -17.66 8.82
N SER A 57 0.29 -17.74 7.56
CA SER A 57 1.70 -17.70 7.15
C SER A 57 1.86 -17.22 5.71
N PHE A 58 3.02 -16.65 5.41
CA PHE A 58 3.33 -16.03 4.12
C PHE A 58 4.66 -16.55 3.58
N SER A 59 4.85 -16.38 2.27
CA SER A 59 6.10 -16.72 1.58
C SER A 59 7.26 -15.80 2.01
N ASP A 60 8.47 -16.34 2.16
CA ASP A 60 9.71 -15.55 2.36
C ASP A 60 10.01 -14.61 1.17
N ILE A 61 9.45 -14.91 -0.01
CA ILE A 61 9.69 -14.20 -1.26
C ILE A 61 8.45 -13.38 -1.63
N ALA A 62 8.63 -12.08 -1.86
CA ALA A 62 7.59 -11.20 -2.39
C ALA A 62 7.22 -11.59 -3.83
N LEU A 63 5.93 -11.60 -4.13
CA LEU A 63 5.39 -11.84 -5.47
C LEU A 63 5.38 -10.57 -6.33
N TRP A 64 5.16 -9.41 -5.69
CA TRP A 64 5.16 -8.12 -6.35
C TRP A 64 5.90 -7.08 -5.47
N PRO A 65 6.68 -6.16 -6.05
CA PRO A 65 7.01 -6.01 -7.46
C PRO A 65 7.87 -7.17 -7.98
N ASN A 66 7.75 -7.49 -9.26
CA ASN A 66 8.58 -8.51 -9.92
C ASN A 66 9.90 -7.94 -10.48
N THR A 67 10.05 -6.62 -10.51
CA THR A 67 11.23 -5.87 -10.97
C THR A 67 12.21 -5.57 -9.82
N GLY A 68 13.50 -5.90 -10.00
CA GLY A 68 14.54 -5.53 -9.04
C GLY A 68 14.95 -4.06 -9.11
N ASN A 69 14.97 -3.39 -7.94
CA ASN A 69 15.41 -1.99 -7.73
C ASN A 69 14.56 -0.87 -8.36
N ALA A 70 13.32 -1.13 -8.76
CA ALA A 70 12.35 -0.08 -9.10
C ALA A 70 11.92 0.70 -7.85
N ARG A 71 11.64 2.00 -7.97
CA ARG A 71 10.78 2.72 -7.03
C ARG A 71 9.36 2.14 -7.10
N VAL A 72 8.76 1.88 -5.94
CA VAL A 72 7.45 1.23 -5.80
C VAL A 72 6.69 1.80 -4.61
N THR A 73 5.35 1.83 -4.70
CA THR A 73 4.46 1.96 -3.54
C THR A 73 3.19 1.12 -3.74
N ILE A 74 2.58 0.66 -2.66
CA ILE A 74 1.23 0.07 -2.66
C ILE A 74 0.26 1.14 -2.13
N THR A 75 -0.96 1.22 -2.68
CA THR A 75 -1.99 2.18 -2.22
C THR A 75 -3.37 1.54 -2.01
N ALA A 76 -3.66 0.39 -2.62
CA ALA A 76 -4.84 -0.43 -2.27
C ALA A 76 -4.59 -1.92 -2.48
N LEU A 77 -5.28 -2.76 -1.71
CA LEU A 77 -5.30 -4.22 -1.85
C LEU A 77 -6.73 -4.75 -1.70
N HIS A 78 -7.22 -5.52 -2.67
CA HIS A 78 -8.48 -6.26 -2.56
C HIS A 78 -8.37 -7.63 -3.23
N LYS A 79 -8.58 -8.70 -2.46
CA LYS A 79 -8.39 -10.10 -2.90
C LYS A 79 -7.02 -10.29 -3.57
N TRP A 80 -6.97 -10.60 -4.87
CA TRP A 80 -5.75 -10.74 -5.68
C TRP A 80 -5.42 -9.52 -6.55
N HIS A 81 -6.15 -8.41 -6.40
CA HIS A 81 -5.90 -7.16 -7.10
C HIS A 81 -5.20 -6.16 -6.18
N LEU A 82 -4.29 -5.38 -6.75
CA LEU A 82 -3.51 -4.37 -6.03
C LEU A 82 -3.37 -3.11 -6.88
N CYS A 83 -3.47 -1.94 -6.24
CA CYS A 83 -3.17 -0.65 -6.84
C CYS A 83 -1.93 -0.06 -6.18
N GLY A 84 -1.18 0.75 -6.92
CA GLY A 84 0.02 1.38 -6.42
C GLY A 84 0.70 2.29 -7.44
N GLY A 85 2.00 2.51 -7.23
CA GLY A 85 2.89 3.20 -8.16
C GLY A 85 4.12 2.36 -8.46
N LEU A 86 4.59 2.38 -9.71
CA LEU A 86 5.75 1.63 -10.18
C LEU A 86 6.61 2.48 -11.12
N GLU A 87 7.93 2.36 -10.98
CA GLU A 87 8.92 2.84 -11.96
C GLU A 87 8.98 1.89 -13.16
N VAL A 88 8.53 2.35 -14.33
CA VAL A 88 8.50 1.56 -15.57
C VAL A 88 9.52 2.12 -16.55
N SER A 89 10.64 1.40 -16.73
CA SER A 89 11.77 1.86 -17.55
C SER A 89 11.42 2.09 -19.02
N GLU A 90 10.39 1.42 -19.54
CA GLU A 90 9.86 1.61 -20.91
C GLU A 90 9.05 2.91 -21.08
N LEU A 91 8.67 3.60 -19.99
CA LEU A 91 7.80 4.77 -20.01
C LEU A 91 8.53 6.10 -19.70
N VAL A 92 9.86 6.07 -19.50
CA VAL A 92 10.68 7.25 -19.15
C VAL A 92 10.66 8.38 -20.19
N ASP A 93 10.39 8.07 -21.46
CA ASP A 93 10.22 9.07 -22.53
C ASP A 93 8.83 9.74 -22.50
N THR A 94 7.87 9.20 -21.74
CA THR A 94 6.48 9.68 -21.64
C THR A 94 6.20 10.36 -20.29
N VAL A 95 6.73 9.79 -19.20
CA VAL A 95 6.54 10.25 -17.83
C VAL A 95 7.90 10.32 -17.13
N ALA A 96 8.14 11.38 -16.34
CA ALA A 96 9.36 11.51 -15.55
C ALA A 96 9.64 10.27 -14.68
N ASP A 97 10.90 9.83 -14.73
CA ASP A 97 11.40 8.61 -14.09
C ASP A 97 10.61 7.33 -14.45
N GLY A 98 9.71 7.36 -15.44
CA GLY A 98 8.77 6.27 -15.74
C GLY A 98 7.76 5.98 -14.61
N TRP A 99 7.60 6.90 -13.65
CA TRP A 99 6.82 6.69 -12.43
C TRP A 99 5.31 6.81 -12.70
N CYS A 100 4.63 5.67 -12.77
CA CYS A 100 3.22 5.59 -13.20
C CYS A 100 2.33 4.96 -12.12
N PRO A 101 1.04 5.36 -12.01
CA PRO A 101 0.03 4.58 -11.30
C PRO A 101 -0.13 3.21 -11.96
N VAL A 102 -0.39 2.17 -11.16
CA VAL A 102 -0.56 0.80 -11.65
C VAL A 102 -1.74 0.07 -11.05
N VAL A 103 -2.32 -0.83 -11.85
CA VAL A 103 -3.21 -1.93 -11.41
C VAL A 103 -2.46 -3.26 -11.61
N VAL A 104 -2.64 -4.21 -10.70
CA VAL A 104 -1.89 -5.47 -10.64
C VAL A 104 -2.83 -6.65 -10.44
N ASP A 105 -2.62 -7.73 -11.21
CA ASP A 105 -3.19 -9.06 -10.98
C ASP A 105 -2.11 -9.96 -10.37
N LEU A 106 -2.37 -10.48 -9.16
CA LEU A 106 -1.49 -11.35 -8.39
C LEU A 106 -1.75 -12.85 -8.65
N ASN A 107 -2.86 -13.20 -9.30
CA ASN A 107 -3.19 -14.56 -9.72
C ASN A 107 -2.32 -14.99 -10.93
N GLY A 108 -2.19 -14.11 -11.93
CA GLY A 108 -1.22 -14.24 -13.02
C GLY A 108 -0.36 -12.97 -13.13
N PRO A 109 0.94 -13.00 -12.75
CA PRO A 109 1.73 -11.80 -12.39
C PRO A 109 1.87 -10.80 -13.53
N SER A 110 0.92 -9.88 -13.57
CA SER A 110 0.69 -8.91 -14.63
C SER A 110 0.47 -7.55 -13.98
N THR A 111 1.07 -6.51 -14.56
CA THR A 111 0.95 -5.13 -14.07
C THR A 111 0.61 -4.25 -15.25
N TRP A 112 -0.37 -3.36 -15.07
CA TRP A 112 -0.79 -2.41 -16.08
C TRP A 112 -0.52 -0.99 -15.59
N ALA A 113 0.30 -0.26 -16.33
CA ALA A 113 0.64 1.13 -16.03
C ALA A 113 -0.31 2.09 -16.74
N LEU A 114 -0.69 3.15 -16.01
CA LEU A 114 -1.54 4.23 -16.50
C LEU A 114 -0.68 5.43 -16.90
N THR A 115 -0.88 5.97 -18.10
CA THR A 115 -0.17 7.17 -18.59
C THR A 115 -1.13 8.22 -19.16
N PRO A 116 -0.97 9.51 -18.82
CA PRO A 116 -1.71 10.59 -19.45
C PRO A 116 -1.17 10.88 -20.86
N ASP A 117 -2.05 11.25 -21.80
CA ASP A 117 -1.66 11.91 -23.04
C ASP A 117 -1.49 13.44 -22.84
N SER A 118 -0.97 14.13 -23.86
CA SER A 118 -0.78 15.60 -23.84
C SER A 118 -2.07 16.43 -23.86
N LYS A 119 -3.24 15.79 -23.68
CA LYS A 119 -4.56 16.43 -23.51
C LYS A 119 -5.20 16.07 -22.15
N GLY A 120 -4.57 15.20 -21.35
CA GLY A 120 -5.11 14.71 -20.08
C GLY A 120 -6.06 13.51 -20.19
N ASN A 121 -6.12 12.82 -21.34
CA ASN A 121 -6.79 11.52 -21.43
C ASN A 121 -5.85 10.43 -20.91
N TRP A 122 -6.38 9.38 -20.28
CA TRP A 122 -5.58 8.29 -19.74
C TRP A 122 -5.53 7.08 -20.68
N ASN A 123 -4.33 6.52 -20.82
CA ASN A 123 -4.03 5.27 -21.51
C ASN A 123 -3.61 4.22 -20.48
N ILE A 124 -3.77 2.94 -20.81
CA ILE A 124 -3.34 1.82 -19.98
C ILE A 124 -2.57 0.79 -20.83
N SER A 125 -1.45 0.29 -20.31
CA SER A 125 -0.58 -0.66 -21.03
C SER A 125 0.00 -1.72 -20.09
N SER A 126 0.13 -2.96 -20.58
CA SER A 126 0.76 -4.04 -19.80
C SER A 126 2.27 -3.82 -19.73
N VAL A 127 2.80 -3.77 -18.51
CA VAL A 127 4.23 -3.74 -18.21
C VAL A 127 4.79 -5.16 -18.35
N ALA A 128 6.02 -5.29 -18.87
CA ALA A 128 6.66 -6.58 -19.02
C ALA A 128 7.22 -7.08 -17.69
N SER A 129 6.72 -8.22 -17.21
CA SER A 129 7.20 -8.93 -16.01
C SER A 129 8.64 -9.46 -16.21
N SER A 130 9.62 -8.57 -16.09
CA SER A 130 11.04 -8.86 -16.31
C SER A 130 11.57 -9.79 -15.22
N PRO A 131 12.06 -11.01 -15.55
CA PRO A 131 12.58 -11.92 -14.55
C PRO A 131 13.86 -11.38 -13.90
N ALA A 132 14.07 -11.74 -12.63
CA ALA A 132 15.18 -11.28 -11.79
C ALA A 132 16.54 -11.22 -12.53
N PRO A 133 17.34 -10.16 -12.29
CA PRO A 133 18.37 -9.70 -13.21
C PRO A 133 19.39 -10.80 -13.54
N SER A 134 19.36 -11.26 -14.80
CA SER A 134 20.39 -12.14 -15.33
C SER A 134 21.74 -11.47 -15.23
N THR A 135 22.72 -12.13 -14.60
CA THR A 135 24.05 -11.57 -14.29
C THR A 135 24.98 -11.51 -15.52
N THR A 136 24.45 -11.11 -16.67
CA THR A 136 25.24 -10.66 -17.83
C THR A 136 25.87 -9.31 -17.49
N PRO A 137 27.21 -9.19 -17.43
CA PRO A 137 27.85 -7.89 -17.25
C PRO A 137 27.47 -6.96 -18.41
N LYS A 138 27.08 -5.73 -18.07
CA LYS A 138 26.71 -4.69 -19.04
C LYS A 138 27.87 -4.46 -19.99
N ALA A 139 27.71 -4.81 -21.27
CA ALA A 139 28.75 -4.62 -22.27
C ALA A 139 28.99 -3.12 -22.49
N ASP A 140 30.26 -2.69 -22.44
CA ASP A 140 30.66 -1.29 -22.64
C ASP A 140 30.22 -0.79 -24.01
N SER A 141 29.08 -0.10 -24.03
CA SER A 141 28.40 0.33 -25.25
C SER A 141 29.01 1.65 -25.74
N SER A 142 30.27 1.56 -26.16
CA SER A 142 31.08 2.66 -26.71
C SER A 142 30.61 3.04 -28.11
N SER A 143 29.41 3.62 -28.20
CA SER A 143 28.79 4.09 -29.44
C SER A 143 27.91 5.31 -29.17
N SER A 144 28.54 6.43 -28.82
CA SER A 144 27.86 7.70 -28.56
C SER A 144 27.40 8.40 -29.85
N THR A 145 26.29 7.93 -30.43
CA THR A 145 25.48 8.77 -31.32
C THR A 145 24.57 9.63 -30.46
N THR A 146 24.93 10.91 -30.31
CA THR A 146 24.22 11.87 -29.46
C THR A 146 22.88 12.30 -30.06
N ALA A 147 21.88 11.40 -30.00
CA ALA A 147 20.51 11.85 -29.87
C ALA A 147 20.40 12.61 -28.54
N ALA A 148 19.75 13.77 -28.54
CA ALA A 148 19.38 14.41 -27.28
C ALA A 148 18.35 13.51 -26.58
N ALA A 149 18.56 13.20 -25.30
CA ALA A 149 17.56 12.48 -24.52
C ALA A 149 16.29 13.34 -24.46
N THR A 150 15.15 12.76 -24.84
CA THR A 150 13.85 13.41 -24.73
C THR A 150 13.56 13.60 -23.24
N VAL A 151 13.49 14.85 -22.78
CA VAL A 151 13.02 15.13 -21.42
C VAL A 151 11.50 14.93 -21.42
N PRO A 152 10.94 14.02 -20.60
CA PRO A 152 9.50 13.81 -20.56
C PRO A 152 8.80 15.08 -20.09
N GLU A 153 7.80 15.53 -20.85
CA GLU A 153 7.08 16.77 -20.59
C GLU A 153 6.24 16.69 -19.31
N LEU A 154 5.78 15.48 -18.96
CA LEU A 154 4.85 15.23 -17.85
C LEU A 154 5.51 14.49 -16.69
N SER A 155 5.02 14.79 -15.49
CA SER A 155 5.29 14.08 -14.25
C SER A 155 3.97 13.69 -13.58
N ILE A 156 3.97 12.57 -12.87
CA ILE A 156 2.81 12.07 -12.13
C ILE A 156 3.15 11.98 -10.64
N ILE A 157 2.20 12.36 -9.79
CA ILE A 157 2.14 11.98 -8.38
C ILE A 157 1.07 10.89 -8.27
N VAL A 158 1.48 9.69 -7.87
CA VAL A 158 0.56 8.58 -7.58
C VAL A 158 -0.11 8.86 -6.24
N GLY A 159 -1.44 8.86 -6.21
CA GLY A 159 -2.22 9.10 -5.01
C GLY A 159 -2.88 7.85 -4.44
N PRO A 160 -3.79 8.00 -3.45
CA PRO A 160 -4.61 6.90 -2.96
C PRO A 160 -5.41 6.24 -4.09
N ALA A 161 -5.77 4.98 -3.87
CA ALA A 161 -6.67 4.22 -4.71
C ALA A 161 -7.68 3.46 -3.83
N VAL A 162 -8.80 3.03 -4.42
CA VAL A 162 -9.70 2.03 -3.82
C VAL A 162 -10.05 0.95 -4.84
N LEU A 163 -10.56 -0.18 -4.36
CA LEU A 163 -10.88 -1.36 -5.16
C LEU A 163 -12.26 -1.89 -4.75
N ASP A 164 -13.11 -2.23 -5.72
CA ASP A 164 -14.30 -3.06 -5.52
C ASP A 164 -14.14 -4.42 -6.21
N GLU A 165 -15.20 -5.25 -6.25
CA GLU A 165 -15.22 -6.57 -6.88
C GLU A 165 -14.97 -6.56 -8.40
N SER A 166 -15.10 -5.42 -9.06
CA SER A 166 -15.09 -5.27 -10.52
C SER A 166 -14.16 -4.17 -11.03
N TYR A 167 -13.82 -3.18 -10.20
CA TYR A 167 -13.10 -1.97 -10.62
C TYR A 167 -12.03 -1.52 -9.62
N ALA A 168 -10.92 -1.01 -10.17
CA ALA A 168 -9.98 -0.16 -9.48
C ALA A 168 -10.32 1.32 -9.73
N TYR A 169 -10.17 2.15 -8.70
CA TYR A 169 -10.32 3.60 -8.77
C TYR A 169 -9.04 4.24 -8.24
N LEU A 170 -8.28 4.87 -9.12
CA LEU A 170 -6.97 5.44 -8.81
C LEU A 170 -7.03 6.96 -8.86
N THR A 171 -6.29 7.64 -7.97
CA THR A 171 -6.06 9.09 -8.09
C THR A 171 -4.65 9.37 -8.60
N ALA A 172 -4.52 10.40 -9.44
CA ALA A 172 -3.22 10.85 -9.96
C ALA A 172 -3.15 12.36 -10.06
N GLY A 173 -2.05 12.95 -9.57
CA GLY A 173 -1.71 14.35 -9.78
C GLY A 173 -0.78 14.51 -10.97
N VAL A 174 -1.24 15.12 -12.06
CA VAL A 174 -0.46 15.34 -13.29
C VAL A 174 0.03 16.79 -13.36
N TYR A 175 1.32 16.98 -13.64
CA TYR A 175 1.91 18.31 -13.84
C TYR A 175 2.97 18.29 -14.94
N HIS A 176 3.16 19.42 -15.62
CA HIS A 176 4.23 19.57 -16.61
C HIS A 176 5.55 19.92 -15.92
N ASN A 177 6.65 19.32 -16.40
CA ASN A 177 7.99 19.66 -15.94
C ASN A 177 8.39 21.05 -16.44
N ARG A 178 8.86 21.93 -15.53
CA ARG A 178 9.48 23.20 -15.94
C ARG A 178 10.73 22.88 -16.78
N ASN A 179 10.85 23.55 -17.93
CA ASN A 179 11.90 23.29 -18.91
C ASN A 179 13.30 23.30 -18.29
N SER A 180 14.15 22.36 -18.72
CA SER A 180 15.55 22.20 -18.29
C SER A 180 16.46 23.31 -18.84
N GLY A 181 16.18 24.55 -18.46
CA GLY A 181 16.84 25.78 -18.87
C GLY A 181 16.64 26.95 -17.90
N GLU A 182 15.67 26.85 -16.98
CA GLU A 182 15.69 27.67 -15.75
C GLU A 182 16.64 27.00 -14.73
N GLU A 183 17.64 27.74 -14.25
CA GLU A 183 18.51 27.26 -13.16
C GLU A 183 17.69 27.05 -11.89
N ARG A 184 17.87 25.91 -11.21
CA ARG A 184 17.37 25.71 -9.84
C ARG A 184 18.05 26.75 -8.94
N ARG A 185 17.30 27.78 -8.52
CA ARG A 185 17.79 28.82 -7.60
C ARG A 185 17.93 28.26 -6.18
N ASP A 186 19.06 27.60 -5.96
CA ASP A 186 19.49 27.01 -4.69
C ASP A 186 18.56 25.94 -4.11
N SER A 187 19.10 25.15 -3.17
CA SER A 187 18.39 24.02 -2.56
C SER A 187 17.44 24.45 -1.43
N GLN A 188 16.70 25.54 -1.63
CA GLN A 188 15.68 26.07 -0.70
C GLN A 188 14.42 26.61 -1.38
N ASP A 189 14.44 26.93 -2.69
CA ASP A 189 13.29 27.50 -3.42
C ASP A 189 12.29 26.38 -3.80
N PHE A 190 11.61 25.80 -2.79
CA PHE A 190 10.59 24.74 -2.94
C PHE A 190 9.32 25.27 -3.62
N SER A 191 9.40 25.53 -4.94
CA SER A 191 8.22 25.76 -5.78
C SER A 191 7.27 24.55 -5.70
N PRO A 192 5.98 24.72 -5.34
CA PRO A 192 5.02 23.63 -5.35
C PRO A 192 4.71 23.21 -6.79
N ASN A 193 4.34 21.94 -6.96
CA ASN A 193 3.81 21.48 -8.24
C ASN A 193 2.33 21.85 -8.32
N VAL A 194 1.97 22.62 -9.35
CA VAL A 194 0.57 22.85 -9.71
C VAL A 194 0.09 21.61 -10.46
N CYS A 195 -0.77 20.82 -9.82
CA CYS A 195 -1.23 19.54 -10.34
C CYS A 195 -2.71 19.58 -10.72
N ALA A 196 -3.02 19.08 -11.92
CA ALA A 196 -4.36 18.59 -12.20
C ALA A 196 -4.55 17.26 -11.45
N ILE A 197 -5.72 17.07 -10.83
CA ILE A 197 -6.05 15.86 -10.07
C ILE A 197 -7.13 15.09 -10.83
N ASP A 198 -6.77 13.90 -11.29
CA ASP A 198 -7.65 12.99 -12.02
C ASP A 198 -8.01 11.77 -11.16
N VAL A 199 -9.24 11.29 -11.32
CA VAL A 199 -9.71 9.98 -10.83
C VAL A 199 -9.93 9.09 -12.05
N ILE A 200 -9.35 7.89 -12.06
CA ILE A 200 -9.43 6.94 -13.17
C ILE A 200 -10.07 5.64 -12.68
N LYS A 201 -11.10 5.17 -13.39
CA LYS A 201 -11.77 3.88 -13.17
C LYS A 201 -11.26 2.86 -14.19
N VAL A 202 -10.72 1.74 -13.71
CA VAL A 202 -10.21 0.62 -14.52
C VAL A 202 -11.00 -0.65 -14.19
N SER A 203 -11.39 -1.45 -15.18
CA SER A 203 -12.01 -2.75 -14.95
C SER A 203 -10.97 -3.80 -14.58
N LEU A 204 -11.21 -4.54 -13.51
CA LEU A 204 -10.38 -5.66 -13.07
C LEU A 204 -10.56 -6.92 -13.95
N SER A 205 -11.62 -6.97 -14.78
CA SER A 205 -11.93 -8.14 -15.60
C SER A 205 -11.17 -8.19 -16.93
N ASP A 206 -10.88 -7.02 -17.53
CA ASP A 206 -10.22 -6.88 -18.83
C ASP A 206 -9.08 -5.85 -18.86
N HIS A 207 -8.84 -5.17 -17.73
CA HIS A 207 -7.76 -4.19 -17.54
C HIS A 207 -7.87 -2.98 -18.48
N THR A 208 -9.10 -2.60 -18.84
CA THR A 208 -9.40 -1.38 -19.61
C THR A 208 -9.80 -0.19 -18.73
N ILE A 209 -9.49 1.04 -19.16
CA ILE A 209 -10.03 2.26 -18.55
C ILE A 209 -11.49 2.43 -18.97
N VAL A 210 -12.38 2.54 -17.98
CA VAL A 210 -13.84 2.63 -18.15
C VAL A 210 -14.30 4.09 -18.10
N ALA A 211 -13.69 4.90 -17.24
CA ALA A 211 -13.95 6.33 -17.10
C ALA A 211 -12.74 7.06 -16.49
N SER A 212 -12.63 8.36 -16.73
CA SER A 212 -11.69 9.24 -16.03
C SER A 212 -12.28 10.65 -15.88
N THR A 213 -12.26 11.21 -14.67
CA THR A 213 -12.79 12.54 -14.36
C THR A 213 -11.73 13.40 -13.67
N ARG A 214 -11.52 14.62 -14.17
CA ARG A 214 -10.72 15.65 -13.52
C ARG A 214 -11.52 16.34 -12.42
N VAL A 215 -11.02 16.30 -11.19
CA VAL A 215 -11.67 16.94 -10.03
C VAL A 215 -11.01 18.25 -9.64
N ASN A 216 -9.74 18.47 -10.01
CA ASN A 216 -9.04 19.73 -9.78
C ASN A 216 -8.06 20.00 -10.95
N ASN A 217 -7.76 21.26 -11.24
CA ASN A 217 -6.78 21.66 -12.26
C ASN A 217 -5.51 22.27 -11.65
N ASP A 218 -5.63 22.86 -10.46
CA ASP A 218 -4.66 23.82 -9.91
C ASP A 218 -4.25 23.47 -8.46
N TYR A 219 -4.20 22.17 -8.13
CA TYR A 219 -3.88 21.74 -6.77
C TYR A 219 -2.40 21.95 -6.45
N LEU A 220 -2.08 22.72 -5.40
CA LEU A 220 -0.71 23.00 -4.97
C LEU A 220 -0.14 21.85 -4.13
N ALA A 221 0.31 20.80 -4.82
CA ALA A 221 0.97 19.65 -4.22
C ALA A 221 2.29 20.08 -3.53
N GLY A 222 2.37 19.80 -2.23
CA GLY A 222 3.60 19.93 -1.45
C GLY A 222 4.46 18.67 -1.52
N ILE A 223 5.38 18.52 -0.55
CA ILE A 223 6.27 17.35 -0.44
C ILE A 223 5.48 16.05 -0.18
N SER A 224 4.33 16.14 0.50
CA SER A 224 3.39 15.04 0.72
C SER A 224 2.13 15.24 -0.12
N PHE A 225 1.65 14.19 -0.78
CA PHE A 225 0.42 14.23 -1.58
C PHE A 225 -0.81 14.01 -0.68
N ARG A 226 -1.27 15.09 -0.04
CA ARG A 226 -2.34 15.05 0.98
C ARG A 226 -3.73 14.98 0.35
N VAL A 227 -4.03 13.85 -0.29
CA VAL A 227 -5.32 13.50 -0.90
C VAL A 227 -5.81 12.19 -0.28
N THR A 228 -7.11 12.08 0.00
CA THR A 228 -7.79 10.85 0.40
C THR A 228 -8.78 10.40 -0.68
N LEU A 229 -8.97 9.09 -0.82
CA LEU A 229 -10.04 8.46 -1.59
C LEU A 229 -10.63 7.33 -0.75
N THR A 230 -11.96 7.28 -0.63
CA THR A 230 -12.71 6.18 0.01
C THR A 230 -14.04 5.97 -0.72
N PHE A 231 -14.69 4.82 -0.52
CA PHE A 231 -16.11 4.68 -0.83
C PHE A 231 -16.96 5.37 0.23
N ASN A 232 -18.24 5.60 -0.08
CA ASN A 232 -19.29 5.75 0.93
C ASN A 232 -19.83 4.37 1.36
N ALA A 233 -20.58 4.30 2.46
CA ALA A 233 -21.03 3.04 3.09
C ALA A 233 -21.92 2.09 2.25
N ASP A 234 -22.33 2.43 1.02
CA ASP A 234 -23.01 1.51 0.08
C ASP A 234 -22.24 1.31 -1.25
N HIS A 235 -21.03 1.87 -1.34
CA HIS A 235 -20.09 1.83 -2.47
C HIS A 235 -20.68 2.37 -3.79
N SER A 236 -21.84 3.04 -3.76
CA SER A 236 -22.42 3.71 -4.94
C SER A 236 -21.67 4.99 -5.34
N SER A 237 -20.84 5.52 -4.43
CA SER A 237 -20.14 6.79 -4.59
C SER A 237 -18.71 6.73 -4.03
N LEU A 238 -17.81 7.47 -4.67
CA LEU A 238 -16.46 7.75 -4.18
C LEU A 238 -16.44 9.10 -3.47
N LEU A 239 -15.73 9.17 -2.35
CA LEU A 239 -15.45 10.39 -1.61
C LEU A 239 -13.97 10.72 -1.78
N ILE A 240 -13.68 11.84 -2.43
CA ILE A 240 -12.31 12.29 -2.70
C ILE A 240 -12.11 13.71 -2.18
N ALA A 241 -11.02 13.94 -1.46
CA ALA A 241 -10.68 15.25 -0.95
C ALA A 241 -9.17 15.45 -0.83
N GLY A 242 -8.73 16.71 -0.78
CA GLY A 242 -7.33 17.05 -0.60
C GLY A 242 -7.14 18.28 0.28
N ASN A 243 -6.13 18.25 1.16
CA ASN A 243 -5.88 19.30 2.12
C ASN A 243 -5.52 20.62 1.44
N LYS A 244 -5.88 21.75 2.05
CA LYS A 244 -5.22 23.02 1.75
C LYS A 244 -3.78 22.93 2.22
N ASN A 245 -2.84 23.20 1.32
CA ASN A 245 -1.43 23.30 1.67
C ASN A 245 -1.17 24.63 2.40
N SER A 246 -0.93 24.58 3.72
CA SER A 246 -0.74 25.74 4.58
C SER A 246 0.46 26.62 4.21
N ASP A 247 1.44 26.05 3.51
CA ASP A 247 2.71 26.71 3.21
C ASP A 247 2.56 27.76 2.09
N PHE A 248 1.42 27.75 1.37
CA PHE A 248 1.12 28.66 0.27
C PHE A 248 -0.25 29.32 0.48
N ALA A 249 -0.26 30.65 0.67
CA ALA A 249 -1.46 31.40 1.02
C ALA A 249 -2.63 31.23 0.03
N ASP A 250 -2.31 31.15 -1.27
CA ASP A 250 -3.29 31.00 -2.36
C ASP A 250 -3.77 29.54 -2.55
N ALA A 251 -3.21 28.57 -1.82
CA ALA A 251 -3.61 27.17 -1.93
C ALA A 251 -5.07 26.96 -1.55
N ARG A 252 -5.70 25.99 -2.21
CA ARG A 252 -7.05 25.52 -1.90
C ARG A 252 -7.03 24.01 -1.76
N GLY A 253 -7.66 23.52 -0.69
CA GLY A 253 -8.09 22.14 -0.64
C GLY A 253 -9.33 21.95 -1.51
N PHE A 254 -9.80 20.71 -1.61
CA PHE A 254 -10.99 20.34 -2.37
C PHE A 254 -11.70 19.15 -1.73
N GLY A 255 -12.96 18.92 -2.09
CA GLY A 255 -13.72 17.75 -1.66
C GLY A 255 -14.91 17.51 -2.58
N PHE A 256 -15.09 16.27 -3.04
CA PHE A 256 -16.17 15.87 -3.95
C PHE A 256 -16.75 14.52 -3.58
N ARG A 257 -18.04 14.33 -3.90
CA ARG A 257 -18.65 13.00 -4.05
C ARG A 257 -18.79 12.71 -5.54
N LEU A 258 -18.18 11.62 -6.02
CA LEU A 258 -18.33 11.13 -7.39
C LEU A 258 -19.24 9.91 -7.41
N SER A 259 -19.99 9.73 -8.48
CA SER A 259 -20.68 8.48 -8.81
C SER A 259 -19.66 7.37 -9.05
N ALA A 260 -19.75 6.25 -8.32
CA ALA A 260 -18.88 5.10 -8.57
C ALA A 260 -19.19 4.44 -9.94
N ALA A 261 -20.39 4.64 -10.49
CA ALA A 261 -20.77 4.08 -11.78
C ALA A 261 -19.95 4.67 -12.95
N ASP A 262 -19.90 6.00 -13.04
CA ASP A 262 -19.43 6.76 -14.21
C ASP A 262 -18.48 7.94 -13.89
N LEU A 263 -18.06 8.10 -12.62
CA LEU A 263 -17.24 9.21 -12.11
C LEU A 263 -17.86 10.61 -12.29
N SER A 264 -19.17 10.73 -12.49
CA SER A 264 -19.85 12.03 -12.51
C SER A 264 -19.85 12.70 -11.13
N ILE A 265 -19.61 14.01 -11.07
CA ILE A 265 -19.61 14.78 -9.81
C ILE A 265 -21.05 14.93 -9.30
N GLN A 266 -21.32 14.38 -8.12
CA GLN A 266 -22.61 14.45 -7.43
C GLN A 266 -22.65 15.53 -6.32
N PHE A 267 -21.50 15.94 -5.79
CA PHE A 267 -21.35 17.00 -4.81
C PHE A 267 -19.94 17.62 -4.91
N ASP A 268 -19.86 18.92 -4.66
CA ASP A 268 -18.64 19.72 -4.60
C ASP A 268 -18.69 20.53 -3.30
N ALA A 269 -17.71 20.33 -2.42
CA ALA A 269 -17.65 20.97 -1.10
C ALA A 269 -17.59 22.50 -1.19
N SER A 270 -17.08 23.09 -2.28
CA SER A 270 -17.06 24.55 -2.48
C SER A 270 -18.48 25.15 -2.57
N THR A 271 -19.49 24.35 -2.91
CA THR A 271 -20.90 24.80 -2.91
C THR A 271 -21.48 24.97 -1.51
N ALA A 272 -20.94 24.25 -0.52
CA ALA A 272 -21.31 24.36 0.90
C ALA A 272 -20.37 25.31 1.68
N LEU A 273 -19.16 25.54 1.15
CA LEU A 273 -18.10 26.33 1.76
C LEU A 273 -18.01 27.74 1.13
N THR A 274 -18.96 28.59 1.49
CA THR A 274 -19.12 29.94 0.91
C THR A 274 -18.14 31.00 1.42
N GLY A 275 -17.30 30.66 2.41
CA GLY A 275 -16.31 31.56 3.02
C GLY A 275 -14.89 31.43 2.48
N GLY A 276 -13.96 32.14 3.10
CA GLY A 276 -12.52 31.95 2.94
C GLY A 276 -11.94 31.22 4.15
N TYR A 277 -11.16 30.15 3.92
CA TYR A 277 -10.69 29.26 4.99
C TYR A 277 -9.17 29.33 5.16
N GLN A 278 -8.71 29.43 6.40
CA GLN A 278 -7.30 29.38 6.76
C GLN A 278 -6.75 27.97 6.63
N THR A 279 -7.51 26.97 7.08
CA THR A 279 -7.16 25.55 6.95
C THR A 279 -8.28 24.74 6.31
N MET A 280 -7.91 23.61 5.68
CA MET A 280 -8.82 22.57 5.22
C MET A 280 -8.08 21.24 5.26
N THR A 281 -8.64 20.24 5.97
CA THR A 281 -7.98 18.97 6.26
C THR A 281 -8.94 17.80 6.06
N THR A 282 -8.49 16.74 5.37
CA THR A 282 -9.21 15.47 5.23
C THR A 282 -9.21 14.69 6.54
N ILE A 283 -10.37 14.16 6.91
CA ILE A 283 -10.56 13.26 8.06
C ILE A 283 -11.38 12.04 7.63
N GLY A 284 -10.83 11.21 6.73
CA GLY A 284 -11.55 10.09 6.12
C GLY A 284 -12.62 10.54 5.13
N GLU A 285 -13.88 10.22 5.40
CA GLU A 285 -15.07 10.52 4.56
C GLU A 285 -15.49 12.01 4.57
N ALA A 286 -14.78 12.87 5.31
CA ALA A 286 -15.15 14.26 5.53
C ALA A 286 -13.95 15.22 5.47
N LEU A 287 -14.27 16.52 5.42
CA LEU A 287 -13.32 17.63 5.56
C LEU A 287 -13.59 18.40 6.85
N THR A 288 -12.54 18.82 7.57
CA THR A 288 -12.61 19.96 8.49
C THR A 288 -12.14 21.23 7.80
N THR A 289 -12.72 22.37 8.15
CA THR A 289 -12.24 23.70 7.78
C THR A 289 -12.22 24.64 8.98
N GLU A 290 -11.32 25.61 8.96
CA GLU A 290 -11.23 26.71 9.91
C GLU A 290 -11.15 28.05 9.15
N ASP A 291 -11.95 29.05 9.52
CA ASP A 291 -11.94 30.37 8.91
C ASP A 291 -10.99 31.37 9.60
N ALA A 292 -11.06 32.65 9.24
CA ALA A 292 -10.20 33.69 9.80
C ALA A 292 -10.60 34.16 11.22
N ASP A 293 -11.81 33.82 11.67
CA ASP A 293 -12.37 34.15 12.99
C ASP A 293 -12.35 32.94 13.94
N GLU A 294 -11.53 31.92 13.62
CA GLU A 294 -11.40 30.62 14.30
C GLU A 294 -12.70 29.77 14.32
N ASN A 295 -13.70 30.05 13.45
CA ASN A 295 -14.87 29.19 13.31
C ASN A 295 -14.53 27.91 12.55
N ARG A 296 -15.08 26.79 13.01
CA ARG A 296 -14.79 25.44 12.54
C ARG A 296 -16.02 24.73 12.01
N ALA A 297 -15.88 24.11 10.85
CA ALA A 297 -16.95 23.33 10.20
C ALA A 297 -16.45 21.96 9.72
N ILE A 298 -17.30 20.94 9.84
CA ILE A 298 -17.14 19.64 9.19
C ILE A 298 -18.03 19.64 7.95
N VAL A 299 -17.50 19.24 6.80
CA VAL A 299 -18.28 18.95 5.59
C VAL A 299 -18.21 17.44 5.34
N TYR A 300 -19.35 16.79 5.52
CA TYR A 300 -19.49 15.35 5.31
C TYR A 300 -19.71 15.08 3.81
N LEU A 301 -18.73 14.49 3.12
CA LEU A 301 -18.78 14.32 1.66
C LEU A 301 -19.87 13.33 1.24
N ALA A 302 -20.11 12.31 2.06
CA ALA A 302 -21.14 11.28 1.84
C ALA A 302 -22.54 11.88 1.66
N THR A 303 -22.89 12.91 2.44
CA THR A 303 -24.22 13.56 2.42
C THR A 303 -24.22 14.89 1.66
N GLY A 304 -23.14 15.67 1.76
CA GLY A 304 -23.06 17.07 1.35
C GLY A 304 -23.51 18.05 2.44
N THR A 305 -23.64 17.60 3.71
CA THR A 305 -24.07 18.44 4.84
C THR A 305 -22.89 19.04 5.60
N THR A 306 -23.10 20.24 6.16
CA THR A 306 -22.11 20.97 6.97
C THR A 306 -22.58 21.11 8.42
N GLU A 307 -21.70 20.84 9.38
CA GLU A 307 -21.93 20.99 10.83
C GLU A 307 -20.83 21.88 11.44
N SER A 308 -21.15 22.75 12.39
CA SER A 308 -20.11 23.50 13.13
C SER A 308 -19.56 22.66 14.26
N HIS A 309 -18.23 22.59 14.39
CA HIS A 309 -17.53 21.83 15.44
C HIS A 309 -16.63 22.72 16.30
N ASN A 310 -17.05 23.97 16.54
CA ASN A 310 -16.27 24.96 17.29
C ASN A 310 -15.71 24.43 18.62
N ASP A 311 -16.45 23.57 19.33
CA ASP A 311 -16.10 23.10 20.67
C ASP A 311 -15.55 21.66 20.75
N GLN A 312 -15.17 21.10 19.60
CA GLN A 312 -14.62 19.75 19.46
C GLN A 312 -13.38 19.75 18.54
N LEU A 313 -12.59 18.68 18.56
CA LEU A 313 -11.52 18.42 17.60
C LEU A 313 -11.83 17.11 16.86
N ALA A 314 -12.36 17.21 15.64
CA ALA A 314 -12.66 16.05 14.81
C ALA A 314 -11.37 15.37 14.31
N ALA A 315 -11.28 14.06 14.46
CA ALA A 315 -10.11 13.25 14.10
C ALA A 315 -10.36 12.38 12.85
N LEU A 316 -11.53 11.74 12.75
CA LEU A 316 -11.89 10.84 11.65
C LEU A 316 -13.41 10.83 11.45
N VAL A 317 -13.87 10.77 10.21
CA VAL A 317 -15.20 10.27 9.85
C VAL A 317 -15.06 8.98 9.05
N LYS A 318 -15.74 7.92 9.50
CA LYS A 318 -15.76 6.60 8.88
C LYS A 318 -17.03 5.83 9.26
N ASP A 319 -17.63 5.11 8.32
CA ASP A 319 -18.80 4.24 8.53
C ASP A 319 -20.01 4.97 9.16
N ASN A 320 -20.20 6.25 8.82
CA ASN A 320 -21.17 7.18 9.42
C ASN A 320 -20.91 7.57 10.90
N TRP A 321 -19.71 7.31 11.44
CA TRP A 321 -19.27 7.75 12.76
C TRP A 321 -18.24 8.87 12.66
N LEU A 322 -18.46 9.96 13.40
CA LEU A 322 -17.48 11.00 13.69
C LEU A 322 -16.72 10.65 14.98
N TYR A 323 -15.41 10.50 14.90
CA TYR A 323 -14.52 10.36 16.04
C TYR A 323 -13.89 11.72 16.37
N TYR A 324 -13.95 12.15 17.63
CA TYR A 324 -13.51 13.48 18.03
C TYR A 324 -12.98 13.53 19.47
N HIS A 325 -12.29 14.63 19.80
CA HIS A 325 -11.83 14.96 21.15
C HIS A 325 -12.53 16.20 21.73
N ASP A 326 -12.72 16.22 23.06
CA ASP A 326 -13.15 17.41 23.78
C ASP A 326 -12.08 18.53 23.77
N LYS A 327 -12.53 19.78 23.62
CA LYS A 327 -11.68 21.00 23.53
C LYS A 327 -11.03 21.43 24.86
N SER A 328 -10.92 20.55 25.86
CA SER A 328 -10.06 20.76 27.03
C SER A 328 -8.57 20.88 26.68
N TYR A 329 -8.19 20.52 25.45
CA TYR A 329 -6.83 20.55 24.92
C TYR A 329 -6.28 21.98 24.67
N PRO A 330 -5.13 22.38 25.24
CA PRO A 330 -4.59 23.73 25.11
C PRO A 330 -3.88 23.96 23.76
N HIS A 331 -4.52 24.75 22.89
CA HIS A 331 -4.15 25.05 21.49
C HIS A 331 -2.70 25.53 21.23
N ARG A 332 -1.88 25.85 22.24
CA ARG A 332 -0.54 26.47 22.05
C ARG A 332 0.64 25.83 22.79
N ASN A 333 0.44 24.77 23.58
CA ASN A 333 1.54 24.06 24.27
C ASN A 333 1.45 22.54 24.04
N THR A 334 2.48 21.95 23.43
CA THR A 334 2.61 20.50 23.23
C THR A 334 2.98 19.72 24.49
N GLN A 335 3.04 20.37 25.65
CA GLN A 335 3.43 19.76 26.93
C GLN A 335 2.23 19.35 27.81
N ASP A 336 1.04 19.92 27.60
CA ASP A 336 -0.13 19.74 28.47
C ASP A 336 -1.20 18.82 27.82
N SER A 337 -0.78 17.78 27.11
CA SER A 337 -1.60 16.90 26.25
C SER A 337 -2.58 15.94 26.97
N GLU A 338 -2.70 16.02 28.29
CA GLU A 338 -2.93 14.83 29.14
C GLU A 338 -4.40 14.49 29.44
N GLN A 339 -5.37 15.39 29.20
CA GLN A 339 -6.75 15.24 29.68
C GLN A 339 -7.81 15.70 28.67
N SER A 340 -7.94 14.94 27.57
CA SER A 340 -9.07 15.07 26.65
C SER A 340 -9.70 13.70 26.39
N VAL A 341 -11.03 13.65 26.49
CA VAL A 341 -11.86 12.47 26.29
C VAL A 341 -12.03 12.23 24.79
N PHE A 342 -11.95 10.96 24.37
CA PHE A 342 -12.15 10.56 22.98
C PHE A 342 -13.55 9.96 22.79
N HIS A 343 -14.29 10.49 21.82
CA HIS A 343 -15.70 10.20 21.56
C HIS A 343 -15.91 9.58 20.17
N ALA A 344 -17.03 8.88 20.02
CA ALA A 344 -17.62 8.54 18.73
C ALA A 344 -19.08 8.97 18.69
N LYS A 345 -19.46 9.71 17.66
CA LYS A 345 -20.81 10.22 17.41
C LYS A 345 -21.35 9.70 16.09
N ASN A 346 -22.52 9.07 16.11
CA ASN A 346 -23.20 8.62 14.91
C ASN A 346 -23.84 9.82 14.18
N ILE A 347 -23.47 10.02 12.93
CA ILE A 347 -23.87 11.19 12.13
C ILE A 347 -25.37 11.13 11.74
N VAL A 348 -25.96 9.92 11.72
CA VAL A 348 -27.35 9.69 11.30
C VAL A 348 -28.31 9.66 12.50
N THR A 349 -27.93 9.02 13.61
CA THR A 349 -28.79 8.90 14.81
C THR A 349 -28.57 9.98 15.85
N GLY A 350 -27.40 10.63 15.86
CA GLY A 350 -26.99 11.56 16.93
C GLY A 350 -26.62 10.87 18.25
N GLU A 351 -26.46 9.54 18.25
CA GLU A 351 -25.90 8.79 19.38
C GLU A 351 -24.44 9.18 19.61
N ASP A 352 -24.04 9.40 20.87
CA ASP A 352 -22.71 9.84 21.25
C ASP A 352 -22.18 8.98 22.41
N VAL A 353 -20.98 8.43 22.26
CA VAL A 353 -20.36 7.53 23.23
C VAL A 353 -18.90 7.91 23.51
N ILE A 354 -18.50 7.75 24.77
CA ILE A 354 -17.10 7.88 25.20
C ILE A 354 -16.37 6.58 24.85
N ILE A 355 -15.38 6.67 23.97
CA ILE A 355 -14.50 5.56 23.58
C ILE A 355 -13.33 5.40 24.57
N SER A 356 -12.77 6.51 25.04
CA SER A 356 -11.70 6.52 26.05
C SER A 356 -11.72 7.80 26.88
N SER A 357 -11.37 7.71 28.16
CA SER A 357 -11.15 8.86 29.04
C SER A 357 -9.82 9.58 28.81
N GLY A 358 -8.92 8.99 28.00
CA GLY A 358 -7.64 9.57 27.61
C GLY A 358 -7.55 9.77 26.09
N SER A 359 -6.57 10.58 25.66
CA SER A 359 -6.39 10.92 24.25
C SER A 359 -6.01 9.69 23.42
N GLN A 360 -6.63 9.54 22.25
CA GLN A 360 -6.40 8.46 21.27
C GLN A 360 -6.19 9.03 19.87
N ARG A 361 -5.60 8.24 18.97
CA ARG A 361 -5.27 8.63 17.60
C ARG A 361 -5.56 7.47 16.65
N THR A 362 -6.03 7.78 15.45
CA THR A 362 -6.31 6.79 14.40
C THR A 362 -5.07 6.39 13.59
N GLU A 363 -3.92 7.02 13.86
CA GLU A 363 -2.62 6.77 13.21
C GLU A 363 -1.53 6.76 14.30
N ASN A 364 -0.56 5.84 14.17
CA ASN A 364 0.62 5.83 15.05
C ASN A 364 1.74 6.72 14.49
N TYR A 365 2.58 7.24 15.39
CA TYR A 365 3.72 8.08 15.06
C TYR A 365 4.69 7.36 14.10
N GLY A 366 4.89 7.93 12.91
CA GLY A 366 5.83 7.39 11.93
C GLY A 366 5.32 6.21 11.11
N MET A 367 4.02 5.92 11.15
CA MET A 367 3.35 5.20 10.06
C MET A 367 3.54 5.93 8.73
N SER A 368 3.37 5.20 7.64
CA SER A 368 3.22 5.77 6.29
C SER A 368 1.74 5.79 5.91
N ASP A 369 1.40 6.45 4.80
CA ASP A 369 0.01 6.56 4.36
C ASP A 369 -0.65 5.16 4.30
N PRO A 370 -1.88 4.98 4.81
CA PRO A 370 -2.51 3.68 4.93
C PRO A 370 -2.83 3.09 3.55
N ILE A 371 -2.46 1.84 3.32
CA ILE A 371 -2.91 1.07 2.16
C ILE A 371 -4.41 0.82 2.31
N TYR A 372 -5.22 1.21 1.32
CA TYR A 372 -6.65 0.96 1.36
C TYR A 372 -6.96 -0.54 1.33
N VAL A 373 -7.81 -0.94 2.28
CA VAL A 373 -8.49 -2.24 2.38
C VAL A 373 -9.92 -1.98 2.86
N ASP A 374 -10.82 -2.92 2.60
CA ASP A 374 -12.22 -2.87 3.05
C ASP A 374 -12.35 -3.24 4.55
N GLN A 375 -11.61 -2.52 5.39
CA GLN A 375 -11.55 -2.71 6.85
C GLN A 375 -12.47 -1.69 7.52
N HIS A 376 -13.53 -2.14 8.20
CA HIS A 376 -14.41 -1.26 8.99
C HIS A 376 -13.88 -0.99 10.42
N ASP A 377 -13.16 -1.93 11.04
CA ASP A 377 -12.66 -1.77 12.41
C ASP A 377 -11.83 -0.49 12.61
N ILE A 378 -11.95 0.08 13.81
CA ILE A 378 -11.25 1.29 14.24
C ILE A 378 -10.05 0.88 15.09
N ILE A 379 -8.85 1.17 14.60
CA ILE A 379 -7.60 0.94 15.32
C ILE A 379 -7.19 2.27 15.96
N LEU A 380 -6.86 2.24 17.25
CA LEU A 380 -6.51 3.42 18.04
C LEU A 380 -5.17 3.25 18.76
N TYR A 381 -4.44 4.36 18.85
CA TYR A 381 -3.16 4.49 19.51
C TYR A 381 -3.20 5.63 20.54
N GLY A 382 -2.74 5.39 21.77
CA GLY A 382 -2.64 6.41 22.82
C GLY A 382 -1.57 7.48 22.55
N ASP A 383 -1.54 8.54 23.38
CA ASP A 383 -0.49 9.56 23.30
C ASP A 383 0.89 8.99 23.70
N TYR A 384 1.97 9.64 23.27
CA TYR A 384 3.35 9.17 23.53
C TYR A 384 3.70 9.06 25.03
N LYS A 385 2.92 9.71 25.91
CA LYS A 385 3.04 9.64 27.37
C LYS A 385 2.31 8.44 27.99
N GLU A 386 1.18 8.04 27.39
CA GLU A 386 0.34 6.92 27.83
C GLU A 386 0.06 6.02 26.62
N PRO A 387 1.06 5.26 26.12
CA PRO A 387 0.90 4.51 24.89
C PRO A 387 -0.02 3.32 25.12
N VAL A 388 -1.20 3.40 24.51
CA VAL A 388 -2.23 2.35 24.48
C VAL A 388 -2.36 1.87 23.03
N PHE A 389 -2.75 0.62 22.83
CA PHE A 389 -3.26 0.11 21.56
C PHE A 389 -4.65 -0.47 21.80
N SER A 390 -5.62 -0.14 20.95
CA SER A 390 -6.91 -0.82 20.96
C SER A 390 -7.52 -0.99 19.57
N VAL A 391 -8.42 -1.97 19.45
CA VAL A 391 -9.20 -2.24 18.23
C VAL A 391 -10.67 -2.30 18.60
N HIS A 392 -11.50 -1.47 17.97
CA HIS A 392 -12.92 -1.30 18.27
C HIS A 392 -13.79 -1.59 17.03
N PRO A 393 -14.97 -2.21 17.21
CA PRO A 393 -16.05 -2.08 16.22
C PRO A 393 -16.42 -0.59 16.03
N PRO A 394 -16.89 -0.17 14.83
CA PRO A 394 -17.35 1.20 14.60
C PRO A 394 -18.36 1.68 15.64
N GLY A 395 -18.06 2.81 16.28
CA GLY A 395 -18.89 3.41 17.33
C GLY A 395 -18.95 2.65 18.66
N SER A 396 -18.17 1.59 18.86
CA SER A 396 -18.24 0.79 20.09
C SER A 396 -17.31 1.33 21.19
N PRO A 397 -17.82 1.68 22.39
CA PRO A 397 -16.99 2.00 23.54
C PRO A 397 -16.30 0.76 24.13
N VAL A 398 -16.71 -0.44 23.72
CA VAL A 398 -16.05 -1.71 24.07
C VAL A 398 -15.13 -2.13 22.93
N ALA A 399 -13.84 -2.22 23.24
CA ALA A 399 -12.83 -2.75 22.33
C ALA A 399 -12.90 -4.30 22.23
N PHE A 400 -12.51 -4.85 21.09
CA PHE A 400 -12.13 -6.27 20.97
C PHE A 400 -10.84 -6.56 21.74
N LEU A 401 -9.87 -5.66 21.59
CA LEU A 401 -8.53 -5.72 22.15
C LEU A 401 -8.15 -4.35 22.71
N SER A 402 -7.53 -4.31 23.88
CA SER A 402 -6.87 -3.12 24.41
C SER A 402 -5.73 -3.51 25.36
N TRP A 403 -4.60 -2.80 25.29
CA TRP A 403 -3.49 -2.91 26.25
C TRP A 403 -2.63 -1.63 26.30
N SER A 404 -1.96 -1.42 27.44
CA SER A 404 -0.92 -0.40 27.60
C SER A 404 0.48 -0.91 27.26
N SER A 405 1.44 0.02 27.08
CA SER A 405 2.86 -0.32 26.87
C SER A 405 3.50 -1.11 28.01
N ASP A 406 2.93 -1.05 29.22
CA ASP A 406 3.41 -1.77 30.40
C ASP A 406 2.98 -3.25 30.38
N GLU A 407 1.95 -3.58 29.61
CA GLU A 407 1.43 -4.95 29.42
C GLU A 407 2.08 -5.63 28.19
N ARG A 408 2.15 -4.91 27.06
CA ARG A 408 2.67 -5.40 25.78
C ARG A 408 3.18 -4.25 24.92
N SER A 409 4.18 -4.53 24.09
CA SER A 409 4.69 -3.55 23.11
C SER A 409 3.57 -3.04 22.19
N ILE A 410 3.55 -1.74 21.92
CA ILE A 410 2.58 -1.11 21.02
C ILE A 410 3.03 -1.34 19.58
N PRO A 411 2.17 -1.81 18.65
CA PRO A 411 2.56 -2.07 17.27
C PRO A 411 2.86 -0.78 16.50
N GLY A 412 3.81 -0.86 15.55
CA GLY A 412 4.24 0.27 14.72
C GLY A 412 3.29 0.54 13.55
N ALA A 413 2.68 -0.53 13.03
CA ALA A 413 1.60 -0.51 12.06
C ALA A 413 0.73 -1.75 12.28
N SER A 414 -0.57 -1.65 12.04
CA SER A 414 -1.50 -2.78 12.15
C SER A 414 -2.74 -2.62 11.26
N CYS A 415 -3.35 -3.74 10.90
CA CYS A 415 -4.65 -3.82 10.21
C CYS A 415 -5.44 -5.02 10.75
N THR A 416 -6.74 -5.08 10.47
CA THR A 416 -7.57 -6.27 10.73
C THR A 416 -8.02 -6.94 9.43
N PHE A 417 -8.21 -8.25 9.49
CA PHE A 417 -8.82 -9.04 8.42
C PHE A 417 -9.52 -10.26 9.02
N GLY A 418 -10.86 -10.30 8.93
CA GLY A 418 -11.66 -11.28 9.66
C GLY A 418 -11.57 -11.08 11.18
N ASP A 419 -11.49 -12.16 11.96
CA ASP A 419 -11.31 -12.10 13.42
C ASP A 419 -9.86 -11.74 13.86
N ILE A 420 -9.00 -11.29 12.95
CA ILE A 420 -7.55 -11.25 13.18
C ILE A 420 -7.03 -9.82 13.10
N VAL A 421 -6.25 -9.40 14.10
CA VAL A 421 -5.36 -8.24 13.98
C VAL A 421 -3.95 -8.70 13.61
N TYR A 422 -3.38 -8.03 12.61
CA TYR A 422 -2.00 -8.23 12.14
C TYR A 422 -1.17 -7.02 12.57
N MET A 423 -0.04 -7.26 13.22
CA MET A 423 0.71 -6.23 13.95
C MET A 423 2.19 -6.28 13.66
N ALA A 424 2.73 -5.24 13.03
CA ALA A 424 4.18 -5.02 12.91
C ALA A 424 4.74 -4.39 14.21
N THR A 425 5.95 -4.77 14.60
CA THR A 425 6.61 -4.26 15.82
C THR A 425 6.97 -2.77 15.68
N SER A 426 6.90 -1.97 16.75
CA SER A 426 7.21 -0.53 16.67
C SER A 426 8.67 -0.18 16.90
N LEU A 427 9.22 0.68 16.04
CA LEU A 427 10.54 1.32 16.23
C LEU A 427 10.56 2.31 17.41
N LEU A 428 9.40 2.81 17.86
CA LEU A 428 9.32 3.93 18.81
C LEU A 428 9.75 3.58 20.24
N GLN A 429 9.74 2.28 20.58
CA GLN A 429 10.25 1.76 21.86
C GLN A 429 11.75 1.42 21.79
N GLY A 430 12.38 1.56 20.61
CA GLY A 430 13.80 1.32 20.41
C GLY A 430 14.68 2.45 20.95
N GLY A 431 15.28 2.23 22.12
CA GLY A 431 16.40 3.06 22.60
C GLY A 431 17.51 3.10 21.55
N LYS A 432 18.06 4.30 21.30
CA LYS A 432 18.94 4.64 20.15
C LYS A 432 20.17 3.73 20.00
N GLY A 433 19.98 2.59 19.32
CA GLY A 433 21.02 1.61 19.04
C GLY A 433 20.48 0.24 18.60
N ASP A 434 19.41 -0.24 19.21
CA ASP A 434 18.95 -1.61 18.99
C ASP A 434 18.04 -1.73 17.76
N LYS A 435 18.52 -2.51 16.78
CA LYS A 435 17.67 -3.08 15.73
C LYS A 435 16.86 -4.22 16.32
N ILE A 436 15.67 -3.92 16.84
CA ILE A 436 14.64 -4.94 17.05
C ILE A 436 14.37 -5.58 15.68
N PRO A 437 14.47 -6.91 15.51
CA PRO A 437 14.06 -7.54 14.26
C PRO A 437 12.54 -7.45 14.17
N ASP A 438 12.03 -6.81 13.12
CA ASP A 438 10.60 -6.58 12.94
C ASP A 438 9.84 -7.92 12.92
N THR A 439 8.93 -8.11 13.87
CA THR A 439 8.02 -9.26 13.89
C THR A 439 6.62 -8.82 13.53
N LEU A 440 5.98 -9.63 12.68
CA LEU A 440 4.54 -9.62 12.47
C LEU A 440 3.91 -10.55 13.50
N GLN A 441 3.01 -10.04 14.31
CA GLN A 441 2.25 -10.80 15.32
C GLN A 441 0.79 -10.87 14.90
N LEU A 442 0.17 -12.04 15.09
CA LEU A 442 -1.23 -12.31 14.76
C LEU A 442 -1.98 -12.62 16.06
N SER A 443 -3.08 -11.90 16.32
CA SER A 443 -3.92 -12.13 17.50
C SER A 443 -5.40 -12.13 17.12
N SER A 444 -6.21 -12.92 17.83
CA SER A 444 -7.67 -13.00 17.62
C SER A 444 -8.38 -11.86 18.37
N LEU A 445 -9.25 -11.13 17.64
CA LEU A 445 -10.12 -10.09 18.16
C LEU A 445 -11.16 -10.65 19.14
N SER A 446 -11.81 -11.79 18.80
CA SER A 446 -12.84 -12.39 19.65
C SER A 446 -12.33 -13.05 20.94
N SER A 447 -11.07 -13.48 21.00
CA SER A 447 -10.53 -14.29 22.11
C SER A 447 -9.31 -13.70 22.83
N GLY A 448 -8.73 -12.63 22.29
CA GLY A 448 -7.52 -12.00 22.83
C GLY A 448 -6.25 -12.87 22.78
N GLN A 449 -6.30 -14.04 22.15
CA GLN A 449 -5.16 -14.97 22.11
C GLN A 449 -4.22 -14.65 20.95
N ASP A 450 -2.92 -14.78 21.19
CA ASP A 450 -1.90 -14.81 20.14
C ASP A 450 -1.98 -16.13 19.37
N ILE A 451 -2.00 -16.02 18.04
CA ILE A 451 -2.18 -17.14 17.10
C ILE A 451 -0.84 -17.55 16.51
N GLY A 452 0.06 -16.60 16.29
CA GLY A 452 1.39 -16.85 15.74
C GLY A 452 2.21 -15.58 15.56
N SER A 453 3.46 -15.77 15.16
CA SER A 453 4.37 -14.70 14.78
C SER A 453 5.24 -15.11 13.60
N TYR A 454 5.63 -14.12 12.80
CA TYR A 454 6.42 -14.29 11.58
C TYR A 454 7.51 -13.20 11.52
N SER A 455 8.71 -13.56 11.07
CA SER A 455 9.84 -12.62 10.98
C SER A 455 9.76 -11.82 9.68
N LEU A 456 9.78 -10.49 9.78
CA LEU A 456 9.82 -9.62 8.61
C LEU A 456 11.26 -9.39 8.15
N ALA A 457 11.46 -9.36 6.83
CA ALA A 457 12.75 -9.04 6.22
C ALA A 457 13.05 -7.53 6.19
N THR A 458 12.07 -6.70 6.58
CA THR A 458 12.12 -5.23 6.56
C THR A 458 11.29 -4.64 7.70
N ILE A 459 11.65 -3.42 8.09
CA ILE A 459 10.75 -2.48 8.79
C ILE A 459 9.48 -2.33 7.97
N CYS A 460 8.33 -2.24 8.63
CA CYS A 460 7.01 -2.00 8.04
C CYS A 460 6.35 -0.78 8.71
N ARG A 461 5.74 0.10 7.92
CA ARG A 461 5.02 1.32 8.37
C ARG A 461 3.58 1.41 7.90
N SER A 462 3.19 0.63 6.90
CA SER A 462 1.85 0.48 6.36
C SER A 462 1.65 -1.00 5.99
N ILE A 463 0.50 -1.54 6.37
CA ILE A 463 0.19 -2.98 6.33
C ILE A 463 -1.25 -3.16 5.85
N ALA A 464 -1.45 -4.08 4.92
CA ALA A 464 -2.77 -4.49 4.45
C ALA A 464 -2.79 -6.02 4.22
N VAL A 465 -3.89 -6.67 4.55
CA VAL A 465 -4.07 -8.12 4.38
C VAL A 465 -5.29 -8.40 3.53
N SER A 466 -5.16 -9.39 2.64
CA SER A 466 -6.29 -10.06 2.01
C SER A 466 -6.16 -11.56 2.23
N SER A 467 -7.18 -12.33 1.86
CA SER A 467 -7.09 -13.80 1.82
C SER A 467 -5.96 -14.31 0.93
N TRP A 468 -5.42 -13.52 0.00
CA TRP A 468 -4.31 -13.93 -0.87
C TRP A 468 -2.92 -13.68 -0.29
N GLY A 469 -2.78 -12.88 0.76
CA GLY A 469 -1.48 -12.50 1.30
C GLY A 469 -1.46 -11.15 2.02
N ILE A 470 -0.27 -10.60 2.16
CA ILE A 470 0.01 -9.38 2.92
C ILE A 470 0.83 -8.39 2.10
N ALA A 471 0.38 -7.14 2.07
CA ALA A 471 1.15 -6.00 1.62
C ALA A 471 1.88 -5.37 2.83
N LEU A 472 3.18 -5.13 2.67
CA LEU A 472 4.07 -4.51 3.65
C LEU A 472 4.83 -3.37 2.95
N ASP A 473 4.42 -2.13 3.21
CA ASP A 473 4.87 -0.86 2.58
C ASP A 473 4.81 -0.84 1.04
N HIS A 474 5.70 -1.60 0.38
CA HIS A 474 5.94 -1.58 -1.05
C HIS A 474 6.00 -3.00 -1.66
N LEU A 475 5.89 -4.05 -0.83
CA LEU A 475 6.04 -5.45 -1.22
C LEU A 475 4.77 -6.25 -0.89
N PHE A 476 4.32 -7.12 -1.80
CA PHE A 476 3.25 -8.08 -1.54
C PHE A 476 3.80 -9.51 -1.42
N TYR A 477 3.50 -10.16 -0.30
CA TYR A 477 3.88 -11.54 0.01
C TYR A 477 2.64 -12.45 0.00
N PRO A 478 2.58 -13.49 -0.84
CA PRO A 478 1.41 -14.37 -0.91
C PRO A 478 1.30 -15.24 0.35
N ALA A 479 0.07 -15.63 0.69
CA ALA A 479 -0.24 -16.55 1.77
C ALA A 479 0.07 -18.01 1.40
N ASP A 480 0.64 -18.76 2.34
CA ASP A 480 0.94 -20.19 2.20
C ASP A 480 0.02 -21.10 3.05
N ALA A 481 -0.65 -20.54 4.07
CA ALA A 481 -1.66 -21.23 4.88
C ALA A 481 -2.66 -20.24 5.51
N TRP A 482 -3.79 -20.77 5.98
CA TRP A 482 -4.92 -20.00 6.51
C TRP A 482 -5.44 -20.57 7.83
N ILE A 483 -5.89 -19.69 8.72
CA ILE A 483 -6.38 -20.03 10.05
C ILE A 483 -7.65 -20.90 9.93
N GLY A 484 -7.66 -22.04 10.61
CA GLY A 484 -8.77 -23.00 10.60
C GLY A 484 -8.77 -23.98 9.43
N TYR A 485 -7.85 -23.85 8.46
CA TYR A 485 -7.75 -24.75 7.30
C TYR A 485 -6.47 -25.59 7.34
N PRO A 486 -6.51 -26.87 6.93
CA PRO A 486 -5.29 -27.67 6.80
C PRO A 486 -4.43 -27.12 5.66
N SER A 487 -3.14 -26.92 5.91
CA SER A 487 -2.17 -26.50 4.88
C SER A 487 -2.23 -27.46 3.69
N GLN A 488 -2.43 -26.93 2.48
CA GLN A 488 -2.46 -27.74 1.26
C GLN A 488 -1.06 -28.24 0.94
N SER A 489 -0.74 -29.46 1.41
CA SER A 489 0.49 -30.13 1.05
C SER A 489 0.51 -30.40 -0.46
N ALA A 490 1.43 -29.73 -1.17
CA ALA A 490 1.66 -29.90 -2.61
C ALA A 490 2.12 -31.33 -2.93
N SER A 491 1.16 -32.24 -3.06
CA SER A 491 1.39 -33.66 -3.32
C SER A 491 1.79 -33.86 -4.78
N PRO A 492 3.01 -34.36 -5.08
CA PRO A 492 3.52 -34.48 -6.45
C PRO A 492 2.97 -35.74 -7.12
N SER A 493 1.65 -35.84 -7.33
CA SER A 493 1.00 -36.97 -7.99
C SER A 493 -0.36 -36.62 -8.59
N ASP A 494 -0.35 -35.86 -9.68
CA ASP A 494 -1.30 -36.08 -10.77
C ASP A 494 -0.53 -36.09 -12.10
N THR A 495 -0.17 -37.31 -12.53
CA THR A 495 0.49 -37.50 -13.84
C THR A 495 -0.59 -37.72 -14.89
N PRO A 496 -0.74 -36.85 -15.91
CA PRO A 496 -1.75 -37.03 -16.94
C PRO A 496 -1.56 -38.38 -17.64
N THR A 497 -2.51 -39.30 -17.46
CA THR A 497 -2.46 -40.61 -18.12
C THR A 497 -2.74 -40.42 -19.60
N ALA A 498 -1.67 -40.39 -20.40
CA ALA A 498 -1.76 -40.23 -21.84
C ALA A 498 -2.38 -41.48 -22.48
N THR A 499 -3.68 -41.43 -22.77
CA THR A 499 -4.43 -42.50 -23.46
C THR A 499 -3.96 -42.64 -24.91
N ALA A 500 -2.88 -43.39 -25.11
CA ALA A 500 -2.37 -43.73 -26.43
C ALA A 500 -3.20 -44.86 -27.06
N THR A 501 -4.13 -44.50 -27.95
CA THR A 501 -4.79 -45.43 -28.87
C THR A 501 -4.56 -45.02 -30.30
N GLY A 502 -3.64 -45.70 -30.98
CA GLY A 502 -3.42 -45.58 -32.42
C GLY A 502 -3.53 -46.94 -33.10
N SER A 503 -4.44 -47.07 -34.06
CA SER A 503 -4.56 -48.14 -35.06
C SER A 503 -5.49 -47.65 -36.17
#